data_AF-A0A2S5G9B1-F1
#
_entry.id   AF-A0A2S5G9B1-F1
#
_cell.length_a   1.000
_cell.length_b   1.000
_cell.length_c   1.000
_cell.angle_alpha   90.00
_cell.angle_beta   90.00
_cell.angle_gamma   90.00
#
_symmetry.space_group_name_H-M   'P 1'
#
loop_
_entity.id
_entity.type
_entity.pdbx_description
1 polymer ?
#
loop_
_entity_poly.entity_id
_entity_poly.type
_entity_poly.pdbx_seq_one_letter_code
_entity_poly.pdbx_strand_id
1 'polypeptide(L)'
;MEVHNEIIEISIKAQKAPVNVYSCLLNPRTLIVVRSGILIPIEKEISKIGYPEILVLAKRNLEKGIIDEHKKQLQSLLKADFEKLLPPGILTGTKVCFCLS
;
A
#
# COMPACT_ATOMS: atom_id res chain seq x y z
N MET A 1 -10.00 -11.61 4.96
CA MET A 1 -9.70 -10.82 6.18
C MET A 1 -10.20 -9.40 5.94
N GLU A 2 -10.95 -8.78 6.85
CA GLU A 2 -11.57 -7.46 6.62
C GLU A 2 -10.55 -6.36 6.29
N VAL A 3 -9.37 -6.40 6.93
CA VAL A 3 -8.24 -5.52 6.60
C VAL A 3 -7.80 -5.67 5.14
N HIS A 4 -7.83 -6.87 4.56
CA HIS A 4 -7.46 -7.06 3.15
C HIS A 4 -8.47 -6.42 2.22
N ASN A 5 -9.77 -6.47 2.54
CA ASN A 5 -10.80 -5.82 1.73
C ASN A 5 -10.58 -4.32 1.71
N GLU A 6 -10.29 -3.72 2.86
CA GLU A 6 -10.00 -2.30 2.95
C GLU A 6 -8.75 -1.90 2.15
N ILE A 7 -7.71 -2.74 2.21
CA ILE A 7 -6.51 -2.56 1.39
C ILE A 7 -6.80 -2.71 -0.11
N ILE A 8 -7.72 -3.59 -0.50
CA ILE A 8 -8.17 -3.75 -1.89
C ILE A 8 -8.88 -2.47 -2.35
N GLU A 9 -9.78 -1.90 -1.54
CA GLU A 9 -10.46 -0.63 -1.86
C GLU A 9 -9.48 0.52 -2.07
N ILE A 10 -8.50 0.68 -1.16
CA ILE A 10 -7.43 1.67 -1.31
C ILE A 10 -6.64 1.42 -2.61
N SER A 11 -6.38 0.15 -2.94
CA SER A 11 -5.66 -0.21 -4.17
C SER A 11 -6.45 0.13 -5.44
N ILE A 12 -7.77 -0.07 -5.42
CA ILE A 12 -8.66 0.26 -6.53
C ILE A 12 -8.68 1.76 -6.77
N LYS A 13 -8.80 2.57 -5.71
CA LYS A 13 -8.77 4.04 -5.80
C LYS A 13 -7.44 4.56 -6.32
N ALA A 14 -6.32 3.96 -5.91
CA ALA A 14 -5.00 4.40 -6.34
C ALA A 14 -4.68 3.94 -7.77
N GLN A 15 -5.06 2.70 -8.12
CA GLN A 15 -4.63 2.02 -9.35
C GLN A 15 -5.68 1.01 -9.84
N LYS A 16 -5.59 -0.22 -9.37
CA LYS A 16 -6.49 -1.34 -9.65
C LYS A 16 -6.42 -2.35 -8.51
N ALA A 17 -7.38 -3.28 -8.51
CA ALA A 17 -7.35 -4.38 -7.57
C ALA A 17 -6.03 -5.20 -7.69
N PRO A 18 -5.40 -5.54 -6.55
CA PRO A 18 -4.24 -6.41 -6.54
C PRO A 18 -4.61 -7.81 -6.99
N VAL A 19 -3.67 -8.48 -7.65
CA VAL A 19 -3.82 -9.90 -8.02
C VAL A 19 -3.72 -10.76 -6.77
N ASN A 20 -2.75 -10.43 -5.88
CA ASN A 20 -2.58 -11.09 -4.61
C ASN A 20 -2.41 -10.07 -3.48
N VAL A 21 -2.99 -10.39 -2.33
CA VAL A 21 -2.78 -9.69 -1.06
C VAL A 21 -2.37 -10.72 -0.02
N TYR A 22 -1.27 -10.46 0.68
CA TYR A 22 -0.87 -11.26 1.83
C TYR A 22 -0.48 -10.36 2.99
N SER A 23 -0.60 -10.87 4.21
CA SER A 23 -0.18 -10.13 5.39
C SER A 23 0.53 -11.02 6.41
N CYS A 24 1.52 -10.46 7.08
CA CYS A 24 2.21 -11.11 8.18
C CYS A 24 2.53 -10.08 9.27
N LEU A 25 2.53 -10.53 10.53
CA LEU A 25 3.07 -9.74 11.63
C LEU A 25 4.59 -9.93 11.62
N LEU A 26 5.34 -8.84 11.39
CA LEU A 26 6.79 -8.84 11.53
C LEU A 26 7.19 -8.94 13.00
N ASN A 27 6.39 -8.33 13.88
CA ASN A 27 6.47 -8.40 15.32
C ASN A 27 5.06 -8.08 15.88
N PRO A 28 4.82 -8.19 17.20
CA PRO A 28 3.49 -7.96 17.79
C PRO A 28 2.87 -6.59 17.51
N ARG A 29 3.67 -5.60 17.09
CA ARG A 29 3.27 -4.23 16.81
C ARG A 29 3.43 -3.82 15.34
N THR A 30 3.75 -4.75 14.44
CA THR A 30 4.00 -4.38 13.03
C THR A 30 3.34 -5.37 12.10
N LEU A 31 2.25 -4.94 11.47
CA LEU A 31 1.59 -5.69 10.41
C LEU A 31 2.14 -5.23 9.05
N ILE A 32 2.71 -6.17 8.31
CA ILE A 32 3.08 -5.97 6.93
C ILE A 32 1.97 -6.54 6.06
N VAL A 33 1.45 -5.73 5.15
CA VAL A 33 0.56 -6.15 4.08
C VAL A 33 1.32 -5.96 2.77
N VAL A 34 1.37 -6.99 1.94
CA VAL A 34 2.04 -6.92 0.64
C VAL A 34 1.04 -7.19 -0.47
N ARG A 35 1.13 -6.35 -1.49
CA ARG A 35 0.27 -6.39 -2.67
C ARG A 35 1.11 -6.64 -3.91
N SER A 36 0.66 -7.53 -4.79
CA SER A 36 1.29 -7.77 -6.09
C SER A 36 0.31 -7.61 -7.24
N GLY A 37 0.85 -7.31 -8.42
CA GLY A 37 0.05 -7.22 -9.64
C GLY A 37 -0.85 -5.99 -9.73
N ILE A 38 -0.49 -4.88 -9.07
CA ILE A 38 -1.27 -3.62 -9.08
C ILE A 38 -0.88 -2.64 -10.20
N LEU A 39 0.29 -2.78 -10.81
CA LEU A 39 0.75 -1.87 -11.86
C LEU A 39 -0.17 -1.90 -13.08
N ILE A 40 -0.60 -0.72 -13.53
CA ILE A 40 -1.43 -0.52 -14.72
C ILE A 40 -0.55 -0.26 -15.97
N PRO A 41 -1.08 -0.39 -17.20
CA PRO A 41 -0.29 -0.27 -18.42
C PRO A 41 0.52 1.04 -18.52
N ILE A 42 -0.08 2.20 -18.21
CA ILE A 42 0.61 3.49 -18.29
C ILE A 42 1.85 3.56 -17.38
N GLU A 43 1.77 2.98 -16.18
CA GLU A 43 2.90 2.95 -15.24
C GLU A 43 4.03 2.04 -15.71
N LYS A 44 3.69 0.94 -16.38
CA LYS A 44 4.68 0.07 -17.01
C LYS A 44 5.42 0.82 -18.12
N GLU A 45 4.72 1.64 -18.90
CA GLU A 45 5.36 2.48 -19.93
C GLU A 45 6.22 3.58 -19.31
N ILE A 46 5.76 4.29 -18.28
CA ILE A 46 6.58 5.30 -17.57
C ILE A 46 7.88 4.66 -17.02
N SER A 47 7.78 3.45 -16.48
CA SER A 47 8.95 2.71 -16.01
C SER A 47 9.90 2.33 -17.15
N LYS A 48 9.40 2.01 -18.34
CA LYS A 48 10.22 1.68 -19.52
C LYS A 48 10.93 2.90 -20.10
N ILE A 49 10.29 4.07 -20.06
CA ILE A 49 10.87 5.34 -20.57
C ILE A 49 12.01 5.85 -19.67
N GLY A 50 12.21 5.25 -18.49
CA GLY A 50 13.37 5.54 -17.63
C GLY A 50 13.07 6.51 -16.48
N TYR A 51 11.80 6.68 -16.10
CA TYR A 51 11.39 7.53 -14.97
C TYR A 51 10.80 6.75 -13.77
N PRO A 52 11.43 5.66 -13.30
CA PRO A 52 10.88 4.84 -12.21
C PRO A 52 10.82 5.61 -10.88
N GLU A 53 11.74 6.55 -10.64
CA GLU A 53 11.80 7.33 -9.40
C GLU A 53 10.62 8.31 -9.29
N ILE A 54 10.31 9.01 -10.39
CA ILE A 54 9.16 9.92 -10.47
C ILE A 54 7.87 9.13 -10.28
N LEU A 55 7.77 7.94 -10.90
CA LEU A 55 6.62 7.06 -10.73
C LEU A 55 6.47 6.63 -9.25
N VAL A 56 7.56 6.25 -8.58
CA VAL A 56 7.54 5.88 -7.15
C VAL A 56 7.11 7.06 -6.28
N LEU A 57 7.61 8.26 -6.55
CA LEU A 57 7.24 9.46 -5.79
C LEU A 57 5.76 9.81 -5.98
N ALA A 58 5.29 9.84 -7.22
CA ALA A 58 3.91 10.13 -7.56
C ALA A 58 2.95 9.12 -6.92
N LYS A 59 3.26 7.82 -7.05
CA LYS A 59 2.50 6.75 -6.39
C LYS A 59 2.46 6.90 -4.89
N ARG A 60 3.60 7.16 -4.24
CA ARG A 60 3.68 7.33 -2.78
C ARG A 60 2.79 8.48 -2.30
N ASN A 61 2.82 9.61 -3.00
CA ASN A 61 2.01 10.77 -2.63
C ASN A 61 0.51 10.49 -2.79
N LEU A 62 0.12 9.82 -3.88
CA LEU A 62 -1.26 9.39 -4.12
C LEU A 62 -1.74 8.40 -3.06
N GLU A 63 -0.98 7.31 -2.84
CA GLU A 63 -1.33 6.27 -1.87
C GLU A 63 -1.41 6.82 -0.45
N LYS A 64 -0.52 7.74 -0.07
CA LYS A 64 -0.57 8.39 1.25
C LYS A 64 -1.90 9.13 1.45
N GLY A 65 -2.32 9.96 0.48
CA GLY A 65 -3.58 10.70 0.58
C GLY A 65 -4.79 9.77 0.71
N ILE A 66 -4.85 8.72 -0.09
CA ILE A 66 -5.94 7.74 -0.04
C ILE A 66 -5.92 6.97 1.30
N ILE A 67 -4.75 6.60 1.81
CA ILE A 67 -4.66 5.90 3.09
C ILE A 67 -5.11 6.81 4.25
N ASP A 68 -4.82 8.11 4.18
CA ASP A 68 -5.31 9.08 5.17
C ASP A 68 -6.85 9.19 5.17
N GLU A 69 -7.50 9.09 4.00
CA GLU A 69 -8.98 9.02 3.90
C GLU A 69 -9.55 7.76 4.58
N HIS A 70 -8.85 6.63 4.44
CA HIS A 70 -9.25 5.33 4.97
C HIS A 70 -8.75 5.07 6.41
N LYS A 71 -8.02 6.02 7.00
CA LYS A 71 -7.30 5.83 8.27
C LYS A 71 -8.21 5.36 9.40
N LYS A 72 -9.37 6.00 9.59
CA LYS A 72 -10.31 5.66 10.67
C LYS A 72 -10.82 4.22 10.57
N GLN A 73 -11.13 3.77 9.36
CA GLN A 73 -11.63 2.43 9.12
C GLN A 73 -10.52 1.40 9.35
N LEU A 74 -9.32 1.65 8.84
CA LEU A 74 -8.15 0.80 9.10
C LEU A 74 -7.84 0.70 10.60
N GLN A 75 -7.87 1.81 11.35
CA GLN A 75 -7.65 1.81 12.80
C GLN A 75 -8.71 0.97 13.54
N SER A 76 -9.98 1.08 13.12
CA SER A 76 -11.07 0.27 13.67
C SER A 76 -10.87 -1.22 13.42
N LEU A 77 -10.48 -1.60 12.20
CA LEU A 77 -10.23 -2.99 11.81
C LEU A 77 -8.99 -3.58 12.52
N LEU A 78 -7.95 -2.78 12.68
CA LEU A 78 -6.70 -3.17 13.36
C LEU A 78 -6.80 -3.10 14.88
N LYS A 79 -7.84 -2.43 15.41
CA LYS A 79 -8.01 -2.12 16.84
C LYS A 79 -6.78 -1.43 17.44
N ALA A 80 -6.10 -0.63 16.63
CA ALA A 80 -4.86 0.04 16.99
C ALA A 80 -4.65 1.27 16.11
N ASP A 81 -3.97 2.26 16.68
CA ASP A 81 -3.51 3.42 15.93
C ASP A 81 -2.27 3.07 15.10
N PHE A 82 -2.09 3.78 13.98
CA PHE A 82 -0.87 3.69 13.20
C PHE A 82 -0.43 5.07 12.72
N GLU A 83 0.86 5.37 12.90
CA GLU A 83 1.44 6.68 12.61
C GLU A 83 2.21 6.75 11.30
N LYS A 84 2.70 5.63 10.75
CA LYS A 84 3.62 5.64 9.61
C LYS A 84 3.44 4.47 8.66
N LEU A 85 3.25 4.80 7.38
CA LEU A 85 3.61 3.95 6.26
C LEU A 85 5.13 4.00 6.08
N LEU A 86 5.83 2.91 6.35
CA LEU A 86 7.26 2.84 6.07
C LEU A 86 7.49 2.80 4.55
N PRO A 87 8.48 3.55 4.02
CA PRO A 87 8.78 3.51 2.60
C PRO A 87 9.22 2.08 2.22
N PRO A 88 8.66 1.48 1.16
CA PRO A 88 9.15 0.19 0.69
C PRO A 88 10.59 0.38 0.20
N GLY A 89 11.52 -0.36 0.80
CA GLY A 89 12.84 -0.55 0.22
C GLY A 89 12.69 -1.27 -1.11
N ILE A 90 13.13 -0.60 -2.18
CA ILE A 90 13.53 -1.13 -3.49
C ILE A 90 12.46 -2.00 -4.18
N LEU A 91 11.80 -1.39 -5.18
CA LEU A 91 11.29 -2.01 -6.41
C LEU A 91 11.01 -3.51 -6.31
N THR A 92 9.79 -3.90 -5.90
CA THR A 92 9.02 -5.09 -6.30
C THR A 92 7.96 -5.40 -5.24
N GLY A 93 6.68 -5.19 -5.55
CA GLY A 93 5.56 -5.46 -4.65
C GLY A 93 5.38 -4.35 -3.60
N THR A 94 4.27 -3.61 -3.70
CA THR A 94 4.01 -2.51 -2.78
C THR A 94 3.72 -3.07 -1.39
N LYS A 95 4.73 -3.03 -0.53
CA LYS A 95 4.59 -3.33 0.90
C LYS A 95 3.95 -2.12 1.57
N VAL A 96 2.83 -2.34 2.23
CA VAL A 96 2.16 -1.41 3.13
C VAL A 96 2.46 -1.90 4.54
N CYS A 97 3.15 -1.08 5.33
CA CYS A 97 3.50 -1.43 6.70
C CYS A 97 2.69 -0.59 7.67
N PHE A 98 2.00 -1.24 8.61
CA PHE A 98 1.27 -0.62 9.71
C PHE A 98 2.04 -0.87 11.00
N CYS A 99 2.55 0.20 11.60
CA CYS A 99 3.11 0.17 12.95
C CYS A 99 1.97 0.46 13.93
N LEU A 100 1.59 -0.55 14.72
CA LEU A 100 0.52 -0.49 15.71
C LEU A 100 1.11 0.06 17.02
N SER A 101 0.67 1.26 17.41
CA SER A 101 1.09 1.94 18.64
C SER A 101 0.24 1.56 19.83
#